data_AF-A0A1X0QSS2-F1
#
_entry.id   AF-A0A1X0QSS2-F1
#
_cell.length_a   1.000
_cell.length_b   1.000
_cell.length_c   1.000
_cell.angle_alpha   90.00
_cell.angle_beta   90.00
_cell.angle_gamma   90.00
#
_symmetry.space_group_name_H-M   'P 1'
#
loop_
_entity.id
_entity.type
_entity.pdbx_description
1 polymer ?
#
loop_
_entity_poly.entity_id
_entity_poly.type
_entity_poly.pdbx_seq_one_letter_code
_entity_poly.pdbx_strand_id
1 'polypeptide(L)'
;MSRSLSIYRQLLREVNKQYTKGANNPSFAQELKAIYKSNQHVTDPSKVTALNNNAENVLTYLQSSRKHRELRELYSAIVLEQKKKIELSAKRVGLNLPRQYDPTNPSPLE
;
A
#
# COMPACT_ATOMS: atom_id res chain seq x y z
N MET A 1 17.21 -5.54 -23.56
CA MET A 1 16.75 -6.47 -22.50
C MET A 1 15.29 -6.86 -22.78
N SER A 2 14.91 -8.13 -22.65
CA SER A 2 13.51 -8.57 -22.86
C SER A 2 12.55 -7.93 -21.83
N ARG A 3 11.43 -7.35 -22.29
CA ARG A 3 10.41 -6.66 -21.47
C ARG A 3 9.92 -7.53 -20.31
N SER A 4 9.63 -8.81 -20.57
CA SER A 4 9.14 -9.76 -19.56
C SER A 4 10.12 -9.97 -18.40
N LEU A 5 11.43 -10.03 -18.69
CA LEU A 5 12.47 -10.20 -17.66
C LEU A 5 12.64 -8.94 -16.82
N SER A 6 12.47 -7.76 -17.41
CA SER A 6 12.52 -6.49 -16.68
C SER A 6 11.37 -6.42 -15.65
N ILE A 7 10.13 -6.66 -16.10
CA ILE A 7 8.93 -6.63 -15.26
C ILE A 7 9.04 -7.66 -14.13
N TYR A 8 9.47 -8.89 -14.45
CA TYR A 8 9.69 -9.95 -13.47
C TYR A 8 10.66 -9.54 -12.36
N ARG A 9 11.82 -8.96 -12.73
CA ARG A 9 12.82 -8.50 -11.74
C ARG A 9 12.28 -7.37 -10.88
N GLN A 10 11.48 -6.47 -11.45
CA GLN A 10 10.86 -5.38 -10.70
C GLN A 10 9.81 -5.91 -9.72
N LEU A 11 8.93 -6.82 -10.16
CA LEU A 11 7.96 -7.49 -9.29
C LEU A 11 8.63 -8.21 -8.12
N LEU A 12 9.66 -9.02 -8.40
CA LEU A 12 10.38 -9.72 -7.34
C LEU A 12 11.01 -8.76 -6.33
N ARG A 13 11.57 -7.63 -6.78
CA ARG A 13 12.14 -6.62 -5.88
C ARG A 13 11.06 -5.99 -5.00
N GLU A 14 9.91 -5.65 -5.57
CA GLU A 14 8.79 -5.07 -4.83
C GLU A 14 8.20 -6.05 -3.82
N VAL A 15 7.92 -7.30 -4.23
CA VAL A 15 7.41 -8.35 -3.33
C VAL A 15 8.39 -8.60 -2.18
N ASN A 16 9.68 -8.70 -2.48
CA ASN A 16 10.68 -8.90 -1.43
C ASN A 16 10.80 -7.71 -0.47
N LYS A 17 10.65 -6.49 -0.98
CA LYS A 17 10.70 -5.28 -0.15
C LYS A 17 9.48 -5.17 0.77
N GLN A 18 8.30 -5.56 0.30
CA GLN A 18 7.05 -5.35 1.04
C GLN A 18 6.66 -6.53 1.93
N TYR A 19 6.85 -7.76 1.46
CA TYR A 19 6.29 -8.96 2.12
C TYR A 19 7.38 -9.89 2.66
N THR A 20 8.48 -10.10 1.93
CA THR A 20 9.51 -11.07 2.36
C THR A 20 10.41 -10.53 3.47
N LYS A 21 10.96 -9.32 3.31
CA LYS A 21 11.92 -8.77 4.29
C LYS A 21 11.27 -8.33 5.61
N GLY A 22 10.00 -7.90 5.56
CA GLY A 22 9.28 -7.45 6.75
C GLY A 22 8.66 -8.60 7.55
N ALA A 23 8.12 -9.62 6.87
CA ALA A 23 7.40 -10.73 7.51
C ALA A 23 8.17 -12.06 7.54
N ASN A 24 9.41 -12.10 7.02
CA ASN A 24 10.24 -13.31 6.88
C ASN A 24 9.54 -14.48 6.16
N ASN A 25 8.53 -14.20 5.33
CA ASN A 25 7.78 -15.22 4.61
C ASN A 25 8.17 -15.25 3.12
N PRO A 26 8.82 -16.32 2.63
CA PRO A 26 9.22 -16.46 1.23
C PRO A 26 8.08 -16.90 0.30
N SER A 27 6.88 -17.22 0.82
CA SER A 27 5.78 -17.82 0.05
C SER A 27 5.41 -17.00 -1.19
N PHE A 28 5.23 -15.68 -1.03
CA PHE A 28 4.84 -14.79 -2.14
C PHE A 28 5.88 -14.74 -3.25
N ALA A 29 7.17 -14.75 -2.89
CA ALA A 29 8.24 -14.76 -3.88
C ALA A 29 8.35 -16.12 -4.59
N GLN A 30 8.04 -17.23 -3.90
CA GLN A 30 7.98 -18.57 -4.49
C GLN A 30 6.79 -18.73 -5.43
N GLU A 31 5.62 -18.22 -5.05
CA GLU A 31 4.42 -18.24 -5.87
C GLU A 31 4.61 -17.43 -7.17
N LEU A 32 5.19 -16.22 -7.06
CA LEU A 32 5.53 -15.42 -8.24
C LEU A 32 6.48 -16.17 -9.18
N LYS A 33 7.50 -16.85 -8.64
CA LYS A 33 8.41 -17.70 -9.43
C LYS A 33 7.67 -18.86 -10.10
N ALA A 34 6.74 -19.51 -9.39
CA ALA A 34 5.93 -20.61 -9.91
C ALA A 34 5.06 -20.14 -11.09
N ILE A 35 4.42 -18.98 -10.98
CA ILE A 35 3.60 -18.39 -12.06
C ILE A 35 4.45 -18.09 -13.31
N TYR A 36 5.64 -17.51 -13.14
CA TYR A 36 6.52 -17.25 -14.29
C TYR A 36 7.06 -18.55 -14.91
N LYS A 37 7.31 -19.57 -14.10
CA LYS A 37 7.74 -20.89 -14.57
C LYS A 37 6.64 -21.63 -15.32
N SER A 38 5.39 -21.57 -14.85
CA SER A 38 4.24 -22.22 -15.52
C SER A 38 3.95 -21.60 -16.89
N ASN A 39 4.21 -20.30 -17.05
CA ASN A 39 3.98 -19.56 -18.30
C ASN A 39 5.22 -19.49 -19.21
N GLN A 40 6.29 -20.22 -18.90
CA GLN A 40 7.56 -20.17 -19.66
C GLN A 40 7.41 -20.66 -21.11
N HIS A 41 6.50 -21.62 -21.35
CA HIS A 41 6.31 -22.25 -22.66
C HIS A 41 5.20 -21.58 -23.50
N VAL A 42 4.71 -20.41 -23.09
CA VAL A 42 3.70 -19.68 -23.87
C VAL A 42 4.40 -18.98 -25.05
N THR A 43 4.20 -19.52 -26.25
CA THR A 43 4.81 -19.01 -27.49
C THR A 43 3.91 -18.02 -28.24
N ASP A 44 2.61 -18.00 -27.94
CA ASP A 44 1.63 -17.13 -28.59
C ASP A 44 1.87 -15.64 -28.25
N PRO A 45 2.22 -14.77 -29.22
CA PRO A 45 2.54 -13.37 -28.99
C PRO A 45 1.43 -12.58 -28.29
N SER A 46 0.16 -12.90 -28.59
CA SER A 46 -0.99 -12.20 -28.02
C SER A 46 -1.11 -12.50 -26.52
N LYS A 47 -0.94 -13.77 -26.14
CA LYS A 47 -0.96 -14.22 -24.74
C LYS A 47 0.25 -13.68 -23.96
N VAL A 48 1.44 -13.68 -24.55
CA VAL A 48 2.64 -13.09 -23.92
C VAL A 48 2.43 -11.60 -23.63
N THR A 49 1.81 -10.88 -24.56
CA THR A 49 1.50 -9.45 -24.38
C THR A 49 0.48 -9.23 -23.26
N ALA A 50 -0.59 -10.02 -23.23
CA ALA A 50 -1.59 -9.96 -22.17
C ALA A 50 -0.99 -10.27 -20.78
N LEU A 51 -0.14 -11.30 -20.67
CA LEU A 51 0.56 -11.65 -19.43
C LEU A 51 1.51 -10.53 -18.97
N ASN A 52 2.25 -9.93 -19.90
CA ASN A 52 3.13 -8.81 -19.59
C ASN A 52 2.35 -7.59 -19.08
N ASN A 53 1.21 -7.27 -19.72
CA ASN A 53 0.37 -6.15 -19.28
C ASN A 53 -0.24 -6.41 -17.90
N ASN A 54 -0.69 -7.65 -17.63
CA ASN A 54 -1.17 -8.03 -16.30
C ASN A 54 -0.07 -7.90 -15.24
N ALA A 55 1.15 -8.36 -15.54
CA ALA A 55 2.29 -8.23 -14.64
C ALA A 55 2.64 -6.76 -14.35
N GLU A 56 2.52 -5.89 -15.36
CA GLU A 56 2.75 -4.44 -15.23
C GLU A 56 1.66 -3.74 -14.40
N ASN A 57 0.40 -4.15 -14.55
CA ASN A 57 -0.71 -3.67 -13.71
C ASN A 57 -0.50 -4.03 -12.23
N VAL A 58 -0.12 -5.29 -11.96
CA VAL A 58 0.19 -5.75 -10.60
C VAL A 58 1.38 -4.98 -10.03
N LEU A 59 2.44 -4.77 -10.82
CA LEU A 59 3.59 -3.99 -10.39
C LEU A 59 3.20 -2.56 -10.00
N THR A 60 2.40 -1.90 -10.84
CA THR A 60 1.89 -0.55 -10.61
C THR A 60 1.07 -0.49 -9.32
N TYR A 61 0.19 -1.46 -9.11
CA TYR A 61 -0.60 -1.58 -7.89
C TYR A 61 0.29 -1.70 -6.64
N LEU A 62 1.27 -2.61 -6.65
CA LEU A 62 2.15 -2.83 -5.50
C LEU A 62 2.98 -1.59 -5.17
N GLN A 63 3.52 -0.90 -6.17
CA GLN A 63 4.27 0.33 -5.98
C GLN A 63 3.38 1.45 -5.40
N SER A 64 2.17 1.58 -5.93
CA SER A 64 1.19 2.59 -5.48
C SER A 64 0.74 2.32 -4.05
N SER A 65 0.47 1.06 -3.70
CA SER A 65 0.10 0.64 -2.34
C SER A 65 1.20 0.98 -1.32
N ARG A 66 2.46 0.66 -1.64
CA ARG A 66 3.60 1.06 -0.79
C ARG A 66 3.68 2.57 -0.64
N LYS A 67 3.61 3.32 -1.75
CA LYS A 67 3.73 4.78 -1.70
C LYS A 67 2.59 5.40 -0.91
N HIS A 68 1.37 4.90 -1.08
CA HIS A 68 0.22 5.30 -0.30
C HIS A 68 0.46 5.08 1.20
N ARG A 69 0.99 3.92 1.59
CA ARG A 69 1.34 3.63 2.99
C ARG A 69 2.37 4.63 3.53
N GLU A 70 3.46 4.85 2.80
CA GLU A 70 4.51 5.82 3.17
C GLU A 70 3.94 7.23 3.35
N LEU A 71 3.09 7.70 2.42
CA LEU A 71 2.46 9.02 2.52
C LEU A 71 1.52 9.09 3.72
N ARG A 72 0.70 8.06 3.95
CA ARG A 72 -0.18 8.00 5.12
C ARG A 72 0.61 8.10 6.42
N GLU A 73 1.71 7.37 6.54
CA GLU A 73 2.60 7.42 7.71
C GLU A 73 3.16 8.84 7.90
N LEU A 74 3.72 9.45 6.85
CA LEU A 74 4.29 10.81 6.90
C LEU A 74 3.28 11.88 7.30
N TYR A 75 2.09 11.86 6.70
CA TYR A 75 1.07 12.89 6.95
C TYR A 75 0.26 12.62 8.22
N SER A 76 0.23 11.39 8.75
CA SER A 76 -0.47 11.09 10.00
C SER A 76 0.05 11.92 11.17
N ALA A 77 1.38 12.09 11.27
CA ALA A 77 2.02 12.88 12.32
C ALA A 77 1.68 14.37 12.20
N ILE A 78 1.68 14.92 10.98
CA ILE A 78 1.32 16.33 10.73
C ILE A 78 -0.13 16.59 11.14
N VAL A 79 -1.05 15.70 10.80
CA VAL A 79 -2.47 15.82 11.17
C VAL A 79 -2.66 15.71 12.69
N LEU A 80 -1.95 14.79 13.34
CA LEU A 80 -1.94 14.66 14.81
C LEU A 80 -1.41 15.92 15.50
N GLU A 81 -0.31 16.49 15.03
CA GLU A 81 0.25 17.73 15.56
C GLU A 81 -0.70 18.92 15.36
N GLN A 82 -1.34 19.03 14.19
CA GLN A 82 -2.33 20.07 13.93
C GLN A 82 -3.52 19.95 14.89
N LYS A 83 -4.07 18.74 15.07
CA LYS A 83 -5.14 18.50 16.05
C LYS A 83 -4.72 18.92 17.46
N LYS A 84 -3.50 18.57 17.88
CA LYS A 84 -2.95 18.95 19.20
C LYS A 84 -2.79 20.47 19.35
N LYS A 85 -2.35 21.17 18.29
CA LYS A 85 -2.26 22.64 18.29
C LYS A 85 -3.63 23.29 18.43
N ILE A 86 -4.64 22.80 17.71
CA ILE A 86 -6.01 23.32 17.80
C ILE A 86 -6.56 23.09 19.21
N GLU A 87 -6.34 21.91 19.80
CA GLU A 87 -6.77 21.61 21.18
C GLU A 87 -6.12 22.53 22.22
N LEU A 88 -4.80 22.77 22.10
CA LEU A 88 -4.07 23.67 23.00
C LEU A 88 -4.55 25.13 22.86
N SER A 89 -4.84 25.59 21.64
CA SER A 89 -5.37 26.93 21.40
C SER A 89 -6.79 27.09 21.94
N ALA A 90 -7.65 26.08 21.81
CA ALA A 90 -8.99 26.09 22.41
C ALA A 90 -8.90 26.16 23.95
N LYS A 91 -8.04 25.34 24.57
CA LYS A 91 -7.82 25.35 26.02
C LYS A 91 -7.32 26.69 26.55
N ARG A 92 -6.49 27.41 25.80
CA ARG A 92 -6.01 28.76 26.19
C ARG A 92 -7.13 29.77 26.35
N VAL A 93 -8.24 29.63 25.63
CA VAL A 93 -9.41 30.49 25.73
C VAL A 93 -10.53 29.87 26.57
N GLY A 94 -10.25 28.79 27.31
CA GLY A 94 -11.24 28.08 28.14
C GLY A 94 -12.27 27.28 27.34
N LEU A 95 -12.04 27.07 26.03
CA LEU A 95 -12.93 26.30 25.17
C LEU A 95 -12.43 24.87 24.98
N ASN A 96 -13.36 23.95 24.76
CA ASN A 96 -13.07 22.57 24.39
C ASN A 96 -13.44 22.32 22.93
N LEU A 97 -12.75 21.37 22.29
CA LEU A 97 -13.13 20.91 20.95
C LEU A 97 -14.49 20.21 21.00
N PRO A 98 -15.35 20.39 19.97
CA PRO A 98 -16.63 19.70 19.89
C PRO A 98 -16.40 18.18 19.86
N ARG A 99 -17.18 17.45 20.67
CA ARG A 99 -17.14 15.98 20.70
C ARG A 99 -17.83 15.46 19.44
N GLN A 100 -17.18 14.53 18.73
CA GLN A 100 -17.85 13.81 17.66
C GLN A 100 -18.96 12.94 18.25
N TYR A 101 -20.15 13.01 17.66
CA TYR A 101 -21.28 12.16 18.04
C TYR A 101 -20.93 10.70 17.75
N ASP A 102 -21.03 9.85 18.78
CA ASP A 102 -20.87 8.40 18.65
C ASP A 102 -22.25 7.75 18.57
N PRO A 103 -22.64 7.15 17.42
CA PRO A 103 -23.93 6.50 17.27
C PRO A 103 -24.08 5.23 18.11
N THR A 104 -22.96 4.66 18.61
CA THR A 104 -22.97 3.46 19.46
C THR A 104 -23.11 3.76 20.96
N ASN A 105 -22.86 5.02 21.35
CA ASN A 105 -23.03 5.49 22.72
C ASN A 105 -23.52 6.95 22.70
N PRO A 106 -24.81 7.20 22.40
CA PRO A 106 -25.36 8.54 22.33
C PRO A 106 -25.38 9.15 23.74
N SER A 107 -24.46 10.07 24.01
CA SER A 107 -24.49 10.90 25.21
C SER A 107 -25.47 12.07 25.01
N PRO A 108 -26.31 12.42 26.02
CA PRO A 108 -27.16 13.60 25.94
C PRO A 108 -26.31 14.86 25.73
N LEU A 109 -26.76 15.72 24.82
CA LEU A 109 -26.20 17.07 24.67
C LEU A 109 -26.73 17.90 25.85
N GLU A 110 -25.91 18.10 26.88
CA GLU A 110 -26.16 19.11 27.93
C GLU A 110 -25.91 20.53 27.41
#